data_AF-A0A8J5TLC1-F1
#
_entry.id   AF-A0A8J5TLC1-F1
#
_cell.length_a   1.000
_cell.length_b   1.000
_cell.length_c   1.000
_cell.angle_alpha   90.00
_cell.angle_beta   90.00
_cell.angle_gamma   90.00
#
_symmetry.space_group_name_H-M   'P 1'
#
loop_
_entity.id
_entity.type
_entity.pdbx_description
1 polymer ?
#
loop_
_entity_poly.entity_id
_entity_poly.type
_entity_poly.pdbx_seq_one_letter_code
_entity_poly.pdbx_strand_id
1 'polypeptide(L)' 'MDVQARGRGRRAPHTWANRPEVIARRALIVGHHEAGKSINEISRLMGISKPTVRLWIRRCVKEGRLDRDPPALG' A
#
# COMPACT_ATOMS: atom_id res chain seq x y z
N MET A 1 28.42 1.65 -33.99
CA MET A 1 27.01 1.71 -33.54
C MET A 1 26.66 0.32 -33.06
N ASP A 2 26.32 0.15 -31.79
CA ASP A 2 25.59 -1.05 -31.36
C ASP A 2 24.73 -0.69 -30.15
N VAL A 3 23.44 -0.50 -30.44
CA VAL A 3 22.38 -0.22 -29.49
C VAL A 3 21.87 -1.58 -29.04
N GLN A 4 22.18 -1.99 -27.81
CA GLN A 4 21.59 -3.21 -27.27
C GLN A 4 20.76 -2.95 -26.00
N ALA A 5 19.46 -2.87 -26.28
CA ALA A 5 18.35 -3.42 -25.50
C ALA A 5 18.19 -2.98 -24.03
N ARG A 6 17.28 -2.00 -23.83
CA ARG A 6 16.61 -1.72 -22.55
C ARG A 6 15.68 -2.86 -22.16
N GLY A 7 16.22 -3.91 -21.54
CA GLY A 7 15.41 -4.87 -20.79
C GLY A 7 14.95 -4.25 -19.48
N ARG A 8 13.74 -3.66 -19.42
CA ARG A 8 13.06 -3.46 -18.12
C ARG A 8 12.68 -4.84 -17.61
N GLY A 9 13.63 -5.49 -16.92
CA GLY A 9 13.43 -6.81 -16.34
C GLY A 9 12.14 -6.82 -15.53
N ARG A 10 11.18 -7.64 -15.95
CA ARG A 10 10.06 -8.04 -15.10
C ARG A 10 10.68 -8.76 -13.90
N ARG A 11 10.85 -8.05 -12.79
CA ARG A 11 11.33 -8.63 -11.54
C ARG A 11 10.38 -9.77 -11.14
N ALA A 12 10.94 -10.92 -10.79
CA ALA A 12 10.21 -12.10 -10.36
C ALA A 12 9.08 -11.75 -9.35
N PRO A 13 7.93 -12.48 -9.35
CA PRO A 13 6.88 -12.27 -8.39
C PRO A 13 7.48 -12.43 -7.00
N HIS A 14 7.50 -11.34 -6.26
CA HIS A 14 8.26 -11.24 -5.05
C HIS A 14 7.53 -11.97 -3.91
N THR A 15 8.10 -13.07 -3.46
CA THR A 15 7.67 -13.82 -2.27
C THR A 15 7.67 -12.98 -0.97
N TRP A 16 8.29 -11.78 -0.97
CA TRP A 16 8.23 -10.85 0.16
C TRP A 16 6.83 -10.29 0.45
N ALA A 17 5.94 -10.27 -0.54
CA ALA A 17 4.58 -9.74 -0.36
C ALA A 17 3.70 -10.60 0.55
N ASN A 18 4.04 -11.88 0.73
CA ASN A 18 3.30 -12.85 1.55
C ASN A 18 3.95 -13.09 2.93
N ARG A 19 4.90 -12.25 3.33
CA ARG A 19 5.46 -12.34 4.69
C ARG A 19 4.38 -11.96 5.71
N PRO A 20 4.28 -12.68 6.84
CA PRO A 20 3.25 -12.42 7.86
C PRO A 20 3.33 -10.98 8.39
N GLU A 21 4.54 -10.44 8.55
CA GLU A 21 4.77 -9.04 8.93
C GLU A 21 4.18 -8.03 7.93
N VAL A 22 4.22 -8.35 6.62
CA VAL A 22 3.69 -7.49 5.55
C VAL A 22 2.17 -7.61 5.53
N ILE A 23 1.61 -8.79 5.74
CA ILE A 23 0.16 -9.02 5.83
C ILE A 23 -0.42 -8.30 7.05
N ALA A 24 0.21 -8.44 8.23
CA ALA A 24 -0.19 -7.75 9.44
C ALA A 24 -0.13 -6.23 9.26
N ARG A 25 0.95 -5.72 8.66
CA ARG A 25 1.10 -4.29 8.37
C ARG A 25 0.02 -3.78 7.41
N ARG A 26 -0.37 -4.55 6.39
CA ARG A 26 -1.50 -4.23 5.51
C ARG A 26 -2.79 -4.11 6.29
N ALA A 27 -3.11 -5.12 7.10
CA ALA A 27 -4.33 -5.16 7.89
C ALA A 27 -4.44 -3.95 8.82
N LEU A 28 -3.34 -3.54 9.45
CA LEU A 28 -3.31 -2.35 10.31
C LEU A 28 -3.56 -1.04 9.53
N ILE A 29 -2.98 -0.88 8.34
CA ILE A 29 -3.21 0.30 7.49
C ILE A 29 -4.69 0.38 7.09
N VAL A 30 -5.27 -0.75 6.68
CA VAL A 30 -6.69 -0.84 6.29
C VAL A 30 -7.59 -0.51 7.48
N GLY A 31 -7.38 -1.13 8.64
CA GLY A 31 -8.20 -0.89 9.83
C GLY A 31 -8.13 0.56 10.33
N HIS A 32 -6.97 1.21 10.20
CA HIS A 32 -6.87 2.65 10.51
C HIS A 32 -7.62 3.54 9.51
N HIS A 33 -7.62 3.18 8.23
CA HIS A 33 -8.36 3.90 7.20
C HIS A 33 -9.88 3.74 7.38
N GLU A 34 -10.36 2.54 7.71
CA GLU A 34 -11.77 2.28 8.04
C GLU A 34 -12.20 3.02 9.31
N ALA A 35 -11.28 3.22 10.26
CA ALA A 35 -11.50 4.05 11.44
C ALA A 35 -11.48 5.58 11.14
N GLY A 36 -11.44 5.99 9.87
CA GLY A 36 -11.47 7.40 9.44
C GLY A 36 -10.14 8.14 9.54
N LYS A 37 -9.04 7.48 9.88
CA LYS A 37 -7.74 8.17 10.01
C LYS A 37 -7.20 8.58 8.65
N SER A 38 -6.69 9.80 8.59
CA SER A 38 -6.04 10.32 7.39
C SER A 38 -4.72 9.58 7.09
N ILE A 39 -4.29 9.61 5.82
CA ILE A 39 -2.99 9.06 5.39
C ILE A 39 -1.83 9.64 6.23
N ASN A 40 -1.93 10.90 6.67
CA ASN A 40 -0.91 11.56 7.45
C ASN A 40 -0.81 10.99 8.88
N GLU A 41 -1.96 10.74 9.51
CA GLU A 41 -2.02 10.10 10.83
C GLU A 41 -1.53 8.65 10.76
N ILE A 42 -1.98 7.88 9.77
CA ILE A 42 -1.52 6.50 9.56
C ILE A 42 0.00 6.46 9.37
N SER A 43 0.54 7.40 8.59
CA SER A 43 1.98 7.55 8.37
C SER A 43 2.74 7.79 9.67
N ARG A 44 2.24 8.71 10.52
CA ARG A 44 2.83 9.02 11.83
C ARG A 44 2.72 7.86 12.82
N LEU A 45 1.55 7.25 12.94
CA LEU A 45 1.28 6.14 13.86
C LEU A 45 2.13 4.90 13.54
N MET A 46 2.29 4.59 12.25
CA MET A 46 2.97 3.38 11.80
C MET A 46 4.46 3.59 11.48
N GLY A 47 4.95 4.83 11.45
CA GLY A 47 6.32 5.15 11.00
C GLY A 47 6.57 4.83 9.52
N ILE A 48 5.51 4.85 8.69
CA ILE A 48 5.59 4.48 7.27
C ILE A 48 5.49 5.74 6.41
N SER A 49 6.20 5.79 5.29
CA SER A 49 6.09 6.91 4.36
C SER A 49 4.67 7.06 3.79
N LYS A 50 4.18 8.30 3.66
CA LYS A 50 2.90 8.64 3.02
C LYS A 50 2.69 7.99 1.63
N PRO A 51 3.68 7.96 0.71
CA PRO A 51 3.49 7.31 -0.59
C PRO A 51 3.30 5.80 -0.46
N THR A 52 3.96 5.14 0.51
CA THR A 52 3.71 3.73 0.81
C THR A 52 2.27 3.52 1.27
N VAL A 53 1.79 4.27 2.26
CA VAL A 53 0.40 4.18 2.75
C VAL A 53 -0.62 4.38 1.61
N ARG A 54 -0.41 5.39 0.76
CA ARG A 54 -1.26 5.66 -0.41
C ARG A 54 -1.28 4.49 -1.41
N LEU A 55 -0.13 3.87 -1.68
CA LEU A 55 -0.02 2.71 -2.57
C LEU A 55 -0.85 1.53 -2.02
N TRP A 56 -0.77 1.29 -0.71
CA TRP A 56 -1.50 0.23 -0.03
C TRP A 56 -3.02 0.43 -0.12
N ILE A 57 -3.51 1.61 0.23
CA ILE A 57 -4.95 1.93 0.18
C ILE A 57 -5.48 1.75 -1.25
N ARG A 58 -4.79 2.31 -2.25
CA ARG A 58 -5.17 2.15 -3.67
C ARG A 58 -5.24 0.70 -4.10
N ARG A 59 -4.30 -0.13 -3.61
CA ARG A 59 -4.28 -1.56 -3.92
C ARG A 59 -5.47 -2.27 -3.29
N CYS A 60 -5.80 -1.96 -2.04
CA CYS A 60 -6.96 -2.53 -1.36
C CYS A 60 -8.28 -2.11 -2.01
N VAL A 61 -8.44 -0.85 -2.44
CA VAL A 61 -9.60 -0.40 -3.22
C VAL A 61 -9.70 -1.14 -4.54
N LYS A 62 -8.58 -1.29 -5.27
CA LYS A 62 -8.54 -2.05 -6.52
C LYS A 62 -8.89 -3.54 -6.33
N GLU A 63 -8.51 -4.12 -5.20
CA GLU A 63 -8.81 -5.50 -4.82
C GLU A 63 -10.23 -5.67 -4.24
N GLY A 64 -11.04 -4.60 -4.16
CA GLY A 64 -12.40 -4.63 -3.62
C GLY A 64 -12.47 -4.86 -2.10
N ARG A 65 -11.36 -4.67 -1.39
CA ARG A 65 -11.24 -4.88 0.06
C ARG A 65 -11.49 -3.62 0.89
N LEU A 66 -11.59 -2.46 0.24
CA LEU A 66 -11.89 -1.17 0.84
C LEU A 66 -12.88 -0.45 -0.08
N ASP A 67 -13.89 0.18 0.51
CA ASP A 67 -14.70 1.15 -0.22
C ASP A 67 -13.86 2.38 -0.59
N ARG A 68 -14.22 3.05 -1.70
CA ARG A 68 -13.47 4.18 -2.22
C ARG A 68 -13.64 5.42 -1.33
N ASP A 69 -14.67 5.45 -0.49
CA ASP A 69 -14.99 6.57 0.38
C ASP A 69 -14.53 6.29 1.83
N PRO A 70 -13.44 6.92 2.32
CA PRO A 70 -13.17 6.94 3.75
C PRO A 70 -14.32 7.68 4.45
N PRO A 71 -14.84 7.18 5.59
CA PRO A 71 -15.84 7.91 6.34
C PRO A 71 -15.28 9.28 6.69
N ALA A 72 -15.91 10.33 6.16
CA ALA A 72 -15.56 11.71 6.40
C ALA A 72 -15.73 12.01 7.90
N LEU A 73 -14.66 11.81 8.67
CA LEU A 73 -14.61 12.13 10.08
C LEU A 73 -13.29 12.85 10.37
N GLY A 74 -13.35 14.19 10.44
CA GLY A 74 -12.36 15.05 11.09
C GLY A 74 -11.31 15.65 10.18
#